data_AF-A0A9J6PBF4-F1
#
_entry.id   AF-A0A9J6PBF4-F1
#
_cell.length_a   1.000
_cell.length_b   1.000
_cell.length_c   1.000
_cell.angle_alpha   90.00
_cell.angle_beta   90.00
_cell.angle_gamma   90.00
#
_symmetry.space_group_name_H-M   'P 1'
#
loop_
_entity.id
_entity.type
_entity.pdbx_description
1 polymer ?
#
loop_
_entity_poly.entity_id
_entity_poly.type
_entity_poly.pdbx_seq_one_letter_code
_entity_poly.pdbx_strand_id
1 'polypeptide(L)' 'MIWDEVPPPKPEGIVPGADLSRLSIGELEERIATLKAEIARAEQAISAKRASKDAADSVFGGPR' A
#
# COMPACT_ATOMS: atom_id res chain seq x y z
N MET A 1 -20.32 4.36 35.14
CA MET A 1 -20.55 3.46 33.99
C MET A 1 -19.97 4.14 32.77
N ILE A 2 -18.74 3.77 32.37
CA ILE A 2 -18.19 4.17 31.07
C ILE A 2 -18.90 3.27 30.06
N TRP A 3 -19.81 3.86 29.29
CA TRP A 3 -20.53 3.12 28.25
C TRP A 3 -19.50 2.75 27.18
N ASP A 4 -19.45 1.47 26.81
CA ASP A 4 -18.60 0.92 25.77
C ASP A 4 -18.54 1.85 24.54
N GLU A 5 -17.48 2.65 24.47
CA GLU A 5 -17.20 3.46 23.29
C GLU A 5 -16.62 2.50 22.25
N VAL A 6 -17.53 1.79 21.56
CA VAL A 6 -17.17 0.92 20.46
C VAL A 6 -16.48 1.80 19.43
N PRO A 7 -15.20 1.56 19.11
CA PRO A 7 -14.48 2.36 18.14
C PRO A 7 -15.30 2.38 16.84
N PRO A 8 -15.48 3.56 16.20
CA PRO A 8 -16.20 3.62 14.94
C PRO A 8 -15.55 2.63 13.96
N PRO A 9 -16.36 1.86 13.20
CA PRO A 9 -15.82 0.91 12.25
C PRO A 9 -14.84 1.64 11.33
N LYS A 10 -13.61 1.13 11.24
CA LYS A 10 -12.60 1.72 10.36
C LYS A 10 -13.18 1.81 8.96
N PRO A 11 -13.01 2.93 8.24
CA PRO A 11 -13.46 3.03 6.86
C PRO A 11 -12.86 1.85 6.08
N GLU A 12 -13.72 1.06 5.45
CA GLU A 12 -13.29 -0.05 4.62
C GLU A 12 -12.50 0.51 3.44
N GLY A 13 -11.19 0.25 3.44
CA GLY A 13 -10.33 0.62 2.33
C GLY A 13 -10.67 -0.16 1.06
N ILE A 14 -9.97 0.15 -0.03
CA ILE A 14 -10.03 -0.60 -1.28
C ILE A 14 -9.51 -2.03 -1.03
N VAL A 15 -10.42 -3.03 -1.02
CA VAL A 15 -10.06 -4.45 -0.93
C VAL A 15 -9.89 -5.07 -2.33
N PRO A 16 -8.73 -5.68 -2.66
CA PRO A 16 -8.55 -6.42 -3.91
C PRO A 16 -9.57 -7.56 -4.04
N GLY A 17 -10.20 -7.70 -5.20
CA GLY A 17 -11.21 -8.74 -5.46
C GLY A 17 -12.61 -8.43 -4.92
N ALA A 18 -12.86 -7.25 -4.35
CA ALA A 18 -14.20 -6.81 -3.99
C ALA A 18 -15.11 -6.70 -5.22
N ASP A 19 -16.41 -6.97 -5.04
CA ASP A 19 -17.41 -6.82 -6.10
C ASP A 19 -17.49 -5.36 -6.56
N LEU A 20 -17.47 -5.17 -7.88
CA LEU A 20 -17.49 -3.87 -8.55
C LEU A 20 -18.84 -3.56 -9.20
N SER A 21 -19.78 -4.51 -9.18
CA SER A 21 -21.07 -4.42 -9.90
C SER A 21 -21.92 -3.21 -9.52
N ARG A 22 -21.71 -2.67 -8.32
CA ARG A 22 -22.47 -1.55 -7.75
C ARG A 22 -21.78 -0.19 -7.89
N LEU A 23 -20.55 -0.17 -8.42
CA LEU A 23 -19.78 1.05 -8.60
C LEU A 23 -20.10 1.69 -9.96
N SER A 24 -20.25 3.00 -9.96
CA SER A 24 -20.29 3.82 -11.17
C SER A 24 -18.91 3.89 -11.85
N ILE A 25 -18.88 4.37 -13.10
CA ILE A 25 -17.63 4.59 -13.84
C ILE A 25 -16.69 5.54 -13.10
N GLY A 26 -17.21 6.65 -12.57
CA GLY A 26 -16.39 7.62 -11.83
C GLY A 26 -15.78 7.02 -10.56
N GLU A 27 -16.55 6.24 -9.80
CA GLU A 27 -16.02 5.54 -8.62
C GLU A 27 -14.95 4.50 -8.99
N LEU A 28 -15.10 3.83 -10.14
CA LEU A 28 -14.07 2.91 -10.66
C LEU A 28 -12.80 3.66 -11.08
N GLU A 29 -12.93 4.83 -11.71
CA GLU A 29 -11.80 5.67 -12.09
C GLU A 29 -11.03 6.18 -10.85
N GLU A 30 -11.74 6.67 -9.83
CA GLU A 30 -11.16 7.09 -8.55
C GLU A 30 -10.46 5.93 -7.83
N ARG A 31 -11.09 4.75 -7.82
CA ARG A 31 -10.51 3.52 -7.27
C ARG A 31 -9.21 3.15 -7.99
N ILE A 32 -9.21 3.20 -9.33
CA ILE A 32 -8.02 2.93 -10.16
C ILE A 32 -6.91 3.95 -9.87
N ALA A 33 -7.24 5.24 -9.78
CA ALA A 33 -6.28 6.28 -9.48
C ALA A 33 -5.60 6.04 -8.12
N THR A 34 -6.40 5.70 -7.11
CA THR A 34 -5.90 5.37 -5.76
C THR A 34 -4.96 4.16 -5.79
N LEU A 35 -5.37 3.06 -6.45
CA LEU A 35 -4.54 1.86 -6.55
C LEU A 35 -3.21 2.11 -7.28
N LYS A 36 -3.21 2.93 -8.33
CA LYS A 36 -1.98 3.31 -9.05
C LYS A 36 -1.03 4.13 -8.17
N ALA A 37 -1.56 5.04 -7.36
CA ALA A 37 -0.75 5.80 -6.41
C ALA A 37 -0.08 4.87 -5.38
N GLU A 38 -0.82 3.88 -4.87
CA GLU A 38 -0.27 2.90 -3.92
C GLU A 38 0.79 1.99 -4.58
N ILE A 39 0.59 1.60 -5.85
CA ILE A 39 1.63 0.87 -6.61
C ILE A 39 2.91 1.70 -6.71
N ALA A 40 2.81 2.95 -7.13
CA ALA A 40 3.97 3.84 -7.27
C ALA A 40 4.71 4.02 -5.93
N ARG A 41 3.97 4.17 -4.82
CA ARG A 41 4.55 4.24 -3.48
C ARG A 41 5.29 2.95 -3.10
N ALA A 42 4.72 1.79 -3.40
CA ALA A 42 5.36 0.50 -3.13
C ALA A 42 6.64 0.32 -3.95
N GLU A 43 6.63 0.70 -5.23
CA GLU A 43 7.81 0.68 -6.11
C GLU A 43 8.94 1.57 -5.58
N GLN A 44 8.61 2.79 -5.13
CA GLN A 44 9.58 3.69 -4.50
C GLN A 44 10.19 3.07 -3.23
N ALA A 45 9.36 2.47 -2.38
CA ALA A 45 9.85 1.80 -1.17
C ALA A 45 10.75 0.60 -1.48
N ILE A 46 10.43 -0.18 -2.52
CA ILE A 46 11.28 -1.27 -3.02
C ILE A 46 12.61 -0.73 -3.50
N SER A 47 12.60 0.35 -4.29
CA SER A 47 13.83 0.96 -4.83
C SER A 47 14.75 1.45 -3.70
N ALA A 48 14.20 2.14 -2.70
CA ALA A 48 14.95 2.59 -1.52
C ALA A 48 15.58 1.41 -0.75
N LYS A 49 14.83 0.32 -0.56
CA LYS A 49 15.34 -0.89 0.12
C LYS A 49 16.44 -1.58 -0.68
N ARG A 50 16.32 -1.66 -2.01
CA ARG A 50 17.35 -2.23 -2.89
C ARG A 50 18.64 -1.41 -2.84
N ALA A 51 18.54 -0.09 -2.96
CA ALA A 51 19.69 0.80 -2.84
C ALA A 51 20.43 0.62 -1.49
N SER A 52 19.67 0.46 -0.40
CA SER A 52 20.27 0.16 0.91
C SER A 52 20.97 -1.20 0.96
N LYS A 53 20.41 -2.23 0.32
CA LYS A 53 21.03 -3.57 0.26
C LYS A 53 22.31 -3.53 -0.57
N ASP A 54 22.28 -2.92 -1.74
CA ASP A 54 23.43 -2.88 -2.66
C ASP A 54 24.60 -2.07 -2.05
N ALA A 55 24.28 -1.00 -1.32
CA ALA A 55 25.28 -0.25 -0.54
C ALA A 55 25.91 -1.11 0.55
N ALA A 56 25.13 -1.93 1.27
CA ALA A 56 25.65 -2.84 2.28
C ALA A 56 26.49 -3.97 1.65
N ASP A 57 26.02 -4.59 0.57
CA ASP A 57 26.74 -5.66 -0.14
C ASP A 57 28.11 -5.15 -0.66
N SER A 58 28.19 -3.89 -1.09
CA SER A 58 29.46 -3.27 -1.52
C SER A 58 30.46 -3.05 -0.38
N VAL A 59 29.98 -2.86 0.86
CA VAL A 59 30.82 -2.65 2.05
C VAL A 59 31.22 -3.98 2.69
N PHE A 60 30.35 -4.99 2.66
CA PHE A 60 30.51 -6.23 3.42
C PHE A 60 30.73 -7.50 2.59
N GLY A 61 30.53 -7.44 1.26
CA GLY A 61 30.58 -8.60 0.34
C GLY A 61 31.96 -8.93 -0.26
N GLY A 62 33.04 -8.29 0.18
CA GLY A 62 34.41 -8.62 -0.24
C GLY A 62 34.86 -10.03 0.21
N PRO A 63 35.76 -10.69 -0.55
CA PRO A 63 36.10 -12.10 -0.32
C PRO A 63 36.72 -12.30 1.06
N ARG A 64 36.16 -13.25 1.82
CA ARG A 64 36.86 -13.91 2.92
C ARG A 64 37.65 -15.09 2.37
#